data_AF-A0A4S3J6D6-F1
#
_entry.id   AF-A0A4S3J6D6-F1
#
_cell.length_a   1.000
_cell.length_b   1.000
_cell.length_c   1.000
_cell.angle_alpha   90.00
_cell.angle_beta   90.00
_cell.angle_gamma   90.00
#
_symmetry.space_group_name_H-M   'P 1'
#
loop_
_entity.id
_entity.type
_entity.pdbx_description
1 polymer ?
#
loop_
_entity_poly.entity_id
_entity_poly.type
_entity_poly.pdbx_seq_one_letter_code
_entity_poly.pdbx_strand_id
1 'polypeptide(L)'
;MKFPGAPSYILGLNMVLAVLFPALGASRGLESILQHTTFAKNPIEQALHSSALCMVVRSPYWKPQPGNTYRDLSYLPTRLRQKDDDEAPYKALKKTRSELGKERFQDLKPAGVSIELAVQIPPWQTCSVVPPGHQVFGQCELPPGYELAYVPEDAQVEPLFDQELIDGEMRKTYFSLSSSYSLASAIIAIIQIIYASITLYRTRGEQVGRYGYAAFGFTVLPYLIMSFVNLLGNLLNPSYTVLYLVWTDLMGEAAERGGCFKGYVGKVARAPASIDNIKLFSGTFLEDNDSFWTFELDPTALNSDDIPSTMELKEEAAKCDLKGADPSCSIILTTSSTPDKASKRPPLIICPVCHNLKQVEQATGTWSTVQRFIRAPTPFRILLFLISALPFAVIGAMSHFNSGSSSTRQRGWTMTWLAVGTLVCNQDLALDLARGYFSTKYSRRYGRSKGRYRENIAAYLVEVIFLLVFAAPAVGGWVMVAQMLREYGSCSILH
;
A
#
# COMPACT_ATOMS: atom_id res chain seq x y z
N MET A 1 -9.53 -1.91 8.04
CA MET A 1 -8.88 -3.22 7.84
C MET A 1 -8.53 -3.89 9.16
N LYS A 2 -8.81 -5.19 9.31
CA LYS A 2 -7.96 -6.05 10.14
C LYS A 2 -6.75 -6.34 9.27
N PHE A 3 -5.74 -5.48 9.36
CA PHE A 3 -4.49 -5.75 8.65
C PHE A 3 -3.93 -7.04 9.24
N PRO A 4 -3.60 -8.04 8.40
CA PRO A 4 -2.95 -9.25 8.90
C PRO A 4 -1.73 -8.88 9.72
N GLY A 5 -1.57 -9.48 10.90
CA GLY A 5 -0.48 -9.17 11.83
C GLY A 5 -0.66 -7.91 12.68
N ALA A 6 -1.73 -7.12 12.54
CA ALA A 6 -1.87 -5.87 13.30
C ALA A 6 -1.80 -6.06 14.83
N PRO A 7 -1.12 -5.16 15.57
CA PRO A 7 -1.15 -5.15 17.03
C PRO A 7 -2.55 -5.06 17.64
N SER A 8 -2.74 -5.68 18.80
CA SER A 8 -4.03 -5.72 19.51
C SER A 8 -4.59 -4.33 19.85
N TYR A 9 -3.74 -3.32 20.09
CA TYR A 9 -4.19 -1.96 20.37
C TYR A 9 -4.83 -1.29 19.15
N ILE A 10 -4.34 -1.57 17.92
CA ILE A 10 -4.95 -1.09 16.68
C ILE A 10 -6.31 -1.74 16.50
N LEU A 11 -6.43 -3.03 16.81
CA LEU A 11 -7.71 -3.74 16.79
C LEU A 11 -8.71 -3.13 17.79
N GLY A 12 -8.28 -2.86 19.03
CA GLY A 12 -9.11 -2.21 20.04
C GLY A 12 -9.58 -0.82 19.63
N LEU A 13 -8.68 0.02 19.11
CA LEU A 13 -9.03 1.35 18.58
C LEU A 13 -10.04 1.25 17.44
N ASN A 14 -9.84 0.30 16.52
CA ASN A 14 -10.74 0.05 15.40
C ASN A 14 -12.13 -0.40 15.85
N MET A 15 -12.25 -1.10 16.98
CA MET A 15 -13.54 -1.47 17.58
C MET A 15 -14.24 -0.24 18.18
N VAL A 16 -13.52 0.57 18.96
CA VAL A 16 -14.05 1.82 19.53
C VAL A 16 -14.56 2.76 18.44
N LEU A 17 -13.76 2.97 17.39
CA LEU A 17 -14.14 3.81 16.26
C LEU A 17 -15.36 3.28 15.50
N ALA A 18 -15.48 1.95 15.33
CA ALA A 18 -16.63 1.36 14.68
C ALA A 18 -17.91 1.45 15.55
N VAL A 19 -17.74 1.48 16.88
CA VAL A 19 -18.85 1.69 17.81
C VAL A 19 -19.34 3.15 17.75
N LEU A 20 -18.45 4.13 17.68
CA LEU A 20 -18.81 5.54 17.55
C LEU A 20 -19.34 5.88 16.15
N PHE A 21 -18.77 5.25 15.12
CA PHE A 21 -19.04 5.50 13.71
C PHE A 21 -19.21 4.18 12.95
N PRO A 22 -20.42 3.58 12.92
CA PRO A 22 -20.65 2.25 12.35
C PRO A 22 -20.30 2.13 10.87
N ALA A 23 -20.42 3.22 10.11
CA ALA A 23 -20.03 3.21 8.70
C ALA A 23 -18.50 3.04 8.50
N LEU A 24 -17.64 3.38 9.48
CA LEU A 24 -16.21 3.04 9.45
C LEU A 24 -16.03 1.53 9.57
N GLY A 25 -16.91 0.86 10.31
CA GLY A 25 -16.98 -0.59 10.33
C GLY A 25 -17.42 -1.18 9.00
N ALA A 26 -18.48 -0.63 8.38
CA ALA A 26 -19.03 -1.11 7.12
C ALA A 26 -18.05 -0.99 5.94
N SER A 27 -17.25 0.08 5.89
CA SER A 27 -16.20 0.26 4.88
C SER A 27 -15.26 -0.95 4.80
N ARG A 28 -14.95 -1.56 5.95
CA ARG A 28 -14.04 -2.72 6.05
C ARG A 28 -14.67 -3.97 5.44
N GLY A 29 -15.94 -4.23 5.75
CA GLY A 29 -16.67 -5.34 5.15
C GLY A 29 -16.83 -5.15 3.65
N LEU A 30 -17.08 -3.91 3.19
CA LEU A 30 -17.19 -3.60 1.76
C LEU A 30 -15.87 -3.81 1.01
N GLU A 31 -14.76 -3.31 1.56
CA GLU A 31 -13.42 -3.50 0.99
C GLU A 31 -13.08 -4.99 0.87
N SER A 32 -13.37 -5.76 1.93
CA SER A 32 -13.25 -7.22 1.91
C SER A 32 -14.11 -7.83 0.79
N ILE A 33 -15.40 -7.49 0.67
CA ILE A 33 -16.27 -7.99 -0.40
C ILE A 33 -15.67 -7.72 -1.79
N LEU A 34 -15.16 -6.50 -2.01
CA LEU A 34 -14.54 -6.11 -3.28
C LEU A 34 -13.19 -6.78 -3.53
N GLN A 35 -12.53 -7.35 -2.51
CA GLN A 35 -11.29 -8.11 -2.64
C GLN A 35 -11.46 -9.45 -3.37
N HIS A 36 -12.67 -10.04 -3.39
CA HIS A 36 -13.03 -11.24 -4.19
C HIS A 36 -12.07 -12.43 -4.06
N THR A 37 -11.49 -12.62 -2.87
CA THR A 37 -10.47 -13.66 -2.66
C THR A 37 -11.01 -15.08 -2.81
N THR A 38 -12.31 -15.33 -2.61
CA THR A 38 -12.93 -16.67 -2.77
C THR A 38 -12.81 -17.27 -4.17
N PHE A 39 -12.69 -16.44 -5.21
CA PHE A 39 -12.61 -16.93 -6.59
C PHE A 39 -11.18 -17.24 -7.04
N ALA A 40 -10.18 -16.91 -6.22
CA ALA A 40 -8.80 -17.28 -6.47
C ALA A 40 -8.62 -18.79 -6.27
N LYS A 41 -8.00 -19.45 -7.25
CA LYS A 41 -7.89 -20.92 -7.30
C LYS A 41 -6.85 -21.44 -6.32
N ASN A 42 -5.84 -20.62 -6.01
CA ASN A 42 -4.69 -21.02 -5.20
C ASN A 42 -4.66 -20.27 -3.85
N PRO A 43 -4.30 -20.93 -2.73
CA PRO A 43 -4.22 -20.29 -1.41
C PRO A 43 -3.30 -19.07 -1.33
N ILE A 44 -2.22 -19.04 -2.12
CA ILE A 44 -1.31 -17.88 -2.19
C ILE A 44 -1.97 -16.68 -2.86
N GLU A 45 -2.74 -16.91 -3.92
CA GLU A 45 -3.48 -15.86 -4.60
C GLU A 45 -4.59 -15.30 -3.68
N GLN A 46 -5.23 -16.16 -2.88
CA GLN A 46 -6.15 -15.73 -1.81
C GLN A 46 -5.45 -14.85 -0.76
N ALA A 47 -4.24 -15.23 -0.33
CA ALA A 47 -3.44 -14.45 0.62
C ALA A 47 -2.98 -13.12 0.01
N LEU A 48 -2.63 -13.11 -1.28
CA LEU A 48 -2.23 -11.91 -2.02
C LEU A 48 -3.38 -10.89 -2.07
N HIS A 49 -4.56 -11.31 -2.52
CA HIS A 49 -5.73 -10.44 -2.59
C HIS A 49 -6.25 -9.99 -1.22
N SER A 50 -5.93 -10.73 -0.15
CA SER A 50 -6.24 -10.36 1.23
C SER A 50 -5.20 -9.44 1.86
N SER A 51 -4.21 -8.95 1.09
CA SER A 51 -3.08 -8.15 1.60
C SER A 51 -2.31 -8.83 2.74
N ALA A 52 -2.25 -10.17 2.73
CA ALA A 52 -1.58 -10.98 3.74
C ALA A 52 -0.13 -11.32 3.38
N LEU A 53 0.33 -10.96 2.17
CA LEU A 53 1.70 -11.17 1.72
C LEU A 53 2.52 -9.89 1.86
N CYS A 54 3.76 -10.04 2.34
CA CYS A 54 4.73 -8.96 2.44
C CYS A 54 6.07 -9.36 1.82
N MET A 55 6.82 -8.36 1.35
CA MET A 55 8.14 -8.51 0.74
C MET A 55 9.11 -7.49 1.33
N VAL A 56 10.40 -7.78 1.20
CA VAL A 56 11.48 -6.88 1.61
C VAL A 56 11.71 -5.82 0.53
N VAL A 57 11.80 -4.56 0.95
CA VAL A 57 12.08 -3.42 0.06
C VAL A 57 13.17 -2.52 0.65
N ARG A 58 13.82 -1.72 -0.19
CA ARG A 58 14.82 -0.74 0.25
C ARG A 58 14.12 0.46 0.90
N SER A 59 14.54 0.82 2.10
CA SER A 59 14.09 2.05 2.75
C SER A 59 14.71 3.29 2.10
N PRO A 60 14.18 4.51 2.34
CA PRO A 60 14.80 5.76 1.89
C PRO A 60 16.24 5.99 2.39
N TYR A 61 16.65 5.28 3.44
CA TYR A 61 17.98 5.41 4.06
C TYR A 61 18.94 4.31 3.61
N TRP A 62 18.52 3.45 2.69
CA TRP A 62 19.36 2.41 2.13
C TRP A 62 20.60 3.02 1.47
N LYS A 63 21.75 2.38 1.70
CA LYS A 63 23.02 2.70 1.05
C LYS A 63 23.59 1.46 0.35
N PRO A 64 24.28 1.61 -0.79
CA PRO A 64 25.01 0.52 -1.40
C PRO A 64 26.24 0.16 -0.56
N GLN A 65 26.63 -1.10 -0.58
CA GLN A 65 27.94 -1.55 -0.11
C GLN A 65 28.97 -1.39 -1.23
N PRO A 66 30.16 -0.83 -0.93
CA PRO A 66 31.28 -0.75 -1.86
C PRO A 66 31.64 -2.12 -2.47
N GLY A 67 31.88 -2.16 -3.78
CA GLY A 67 32.25 -3.36 -4.53
C GLY A 67 31.08 -4.23 -5.02
N ASN A 68 29.86 -3.99 -4.56
CA ASN A 68 28.69 -4.77 -4.99
C ASN A 68 28.02 -4.16 -6.23
N THR A 69 27.58 -5.03 -7.14
CA THR A 69 26.81 -4.65 -8.33
C THR A 69 25.32 -4.64 -8.03
N TYR A 70 24.63 -3.57 -8.39
CA TYR A 70 23.17 -3.43 -8.23
C TYR A 70 22.50 -3.36 -9.58
N ARG A 71 21.27 -3.90 -9.65
CA ARG A 71 20.45 -3.98 -10.85
C ARG A 71 19.31 -2.98 -10.82
N ASP A 72 18.71 -2.76 -11.98
CA ASP A 72 17.54 -1.92 -12.20
C ASP A 72 17.75 -0.45 -11.80
N LEU A 73 18.98 0.05 -11.95
CA LEU A 73 19.31 1.44 -11.70
C LEU A 73 18.79 2.33 -12.85
N SER A 74 18.40 3.56 -12.51
CA SER A 74 18.02 4.58 -13.50
C SER A 74 18.91 5.82 -13.36
N TYR A 75 19.16 6.52 -14.46
CA TYR A 75 20.05 7.69 -14.50
C TYR A 75 19.25 8.95 -14.81
N LEU A 76 19.41 9.99 -13.98
CA LEU A 76 18.88 11.33 -14.21
C LEU A 76 20.04 12.31 -14.45
N PRO A 77 20.19 12.82 -15.69
CA PRO A 77 21.21 13.80 -16.04
C PRO A 77 21.09 15.11 -15.25
N THR A 78 22.21 15.76 -14.96
CA THR A 78 22.24 17.05 -14.24
C THR A 78 21.38 18.14 -14.88
N ARG A 79 21.31 18.20 -16.21
CA ARG A 79 20.53 19.21 -16.94
C ARG A 79 19.05 19.18 -16.57
N LEU A 80 18.48 17.99 -16.38
CA LEU A 80 17.07 17.82 -16.01
C LEU A 80 16.81 18.11 -14.53
N ARG A 81 17.85 17.99 -13.70
CA ARG A 81 17.78 18.27 -12.27
C ARG A 81 17.68 19.77 -11.96
N GLN A 82 18.21 20.65 -12.82
CA GLN A 82 18.23 22.09 -12.57
C GLN A 82 16.90 22.79 -12.86
N LYS A 83 15.95 22.13 -13.55
CA LYS A 83 14.75 22.79 -14.09
C LYS A 83 13.55 22.80 -13.11
N ASP A 84 13.49 21.85 -12.16
CA ASP A 84 12.40 21.72 -11.17
C ASP A 84 12.90 20.97 -9.91
N ASP A 85 13.41 21.69 -8.90
CA ASP A 85 14.04 21.12 -7.69
C ASP A 85 13.10 20.33 -6.76
N ASP A 86 11.78 20.54 -6.89
CA ASP A 86 10.74 19.89 -6.09
C ASP A 86 10.08 18.68 -6.79
N GLU A 87 10.40 18.41 -8.06
CA GLU A 87 9.76 17.34 -8.84
C GLU A 87 10.43 15.98 -8.58
N ALA A 88 9.62 14.92 -8.44
CA ALA A 88 10.13 13.58 -8.23
C ALA A 88 10.99 13.11 -9.44
N PRO A 89 12.21 12.59 -9.22
CA PRO A 89 13.12 12.08 -10.26
C PRO A 89 12.48 11.24 -11.37
N TYR A 90 11.63 10.26 -11.04
CA TYR A 90 10.91 9.47 -12.06
C TYR A 90 9.90 10.28 -12.88
N LYS A 91 9.30 11.33 -12.30
CA LYS A 91 8.38 12.23 -13.01
C LYS A 91 9.13 13.15 -13.97
N ALA A 92 10.31 13.64 -13.56
CA ALA A 92 11.22 14.37 -14.42
C ALA A 92 11.70 13.52 -15.61
N LEU A 93 12.04 12.25 -15.38
CA LEU A 93 12.40 11.31 -16.45
C LEU A 93 11.27 11.09 -17.47
N LYS A 94 10.01 11.00 -17.01
CA LYS A 94 8.85 10.75 -17.89
C LYS A 94 8.48 11.95 -18.77
N LYS A 95 8.66 13.18 -18.25
CA LYS A 95 8.32 14.44 -18.94
C LYS A 95 9.21 14.70 -20.16
N THR A 96 10.48 14.30 -20.08
CA THR A 96 11.49 14.59 -21.12
C THR A 96 11.61 13.47 -22.16
N ARG A 97 10.44 13.02 -22.65
CA ARG A 97 10.28 11.89 -23.60
C ARG A 97 10.91 12.14 -24.96
N SER A 98 10.92 13.37 -25.48
CA SER A 98 11.39 13.68 -26.83
C SER A 98 12.85 14.13 -26.93
N GLU A 99 13.45 14.61 -25.84
CA GLU A 99 14.82 15.17 -25.86
C GLU A 99 15.89 14.11 -25.53
N LEU A 100 15.54 13.05 -24.79
CA LEU A 100 16.51 12.08 -24.28
C LEU A 100 16.92 10.99 -25.28
N GLY A 101 16.41 10.98 -26.51
CA GLY A 101 16.56 9.84 -27.44
C GLY A 101 17.97 9.56 -27.97
N LYS A 102 18.96 10.43 -27.73
CA LYS A 102 20.27 10.35 -28.43
C LYS A 102 21.55 10.46 -27.56
N GLU A 103 21.50 10.88 -26.29
CA GLU A 103 22.72 11.17 -25.49
C GLU A 103 22.93 10.24 -24.27
N ARG A 104 22.37 9.02 -24.26
CA ARG A 104 21.98 8.35 -23.00
C ARG A 104 23.07 7.73 -22.11
N PHE A 105 24.32 7.57 -22.55
CA PHE A 105 25.37 6.97 -21.70
C PHE A 105 26.77 7.58 -21.87
N GLN A 106 26.95 8.55 -22.78
CA GLN A 106 28.27 9.17 -23.00
C GLN A 106 28.74 9.99 -21.80
N ASP A 107 27.80 10.45 -20.96
CA ASP A 107 28.09 11.20 -19.73
C ASP A 107 28.52 10.30 -18.56
N LEU A 108 28.09 9.02 -18.55
CA LEU A 108 28.55 8.01 -17.60
C LEU A 108 29.81 7.37 -18.18
N LYS A 109 30.93 8.11 -18.16
CA LYS A 109 32.22 7.52 -18.50
C LYS A 109 32.47 6.30 -17.61
N PRO A 110 33.10 5.23 -18.13
CA PRO A 110 33.26 3.95 -17.42
C PRO A 110 34.10 4.02 -16.13
N ALA A 111 34.67 5.18 -15.76
CA ALA A 111 35.44 5.32 -14.53
C ALA A 111 35.20 6.67 -13.84
N GLY A 112 34.90 6.63 -12.54
CA GLY A 112 35.26 7.72 -11.61
C GLY A 112 34.29 8.90 -11.47
N VAL A 113 33.05 8.82 -11.95
CA VAL A 113 32.09 9.94 -11.79
C VAL A 113 31.53 9.95 -10.38
N SER A 114 31.63 11.10 -9.70
CA SER A 114 31.00 11.36 -8.41
C SER A 114 29.50 11.59 -8.61
N ILE A 115 28.67 10.71 -8.07
CA ILE A 115 27.22 10.64 -8.32
C ILE A 115 26.44 10.78 -7.00
N GLU A 116 25.27 11.41 -7.07
CA GLU A 116 24.30 11.36 -5.98
C GLU A 116 23.36 10.17 -6.13
N LEU A 117 22.98 9.56 -5.00
CA LEU A 117 22.05 8.43 -4.97
C LEU A 117 20.70 8.87 -4.39
N ALA A 118 19.61 8.49 -5.05
CA ALA A 118 18.27 8.54 -4.49
C ALA A 118 17.58 7.18 -4.57
N VAL A 119 17.01 6.72 -3.46
CA VAL A 119 16.12 5.56 -3.45
C VAL A 119 14.71 6.05 -3.70
N GLN A 120 13.98 5.53 -4.70
CA GLN A 120 12.63 5.99 -5.03
C GLN A 120 11.68 4.86 -5.41
N ILE A 121 10.39 5.06 -5.11
CA ILE A 121 9.34 4.15 -5.55
C ILE A 121 9.20 4.29 -7.08
N PRO A 122 9.34 3.19 -7.84
CA PRO A 122 9.20 3.25 -9.28
C PRO A 122 7.76 3.59 -9.69
N PRO A 123 7.55 4.31 -10.81
CA PRO A 123 6.22 4.79 -11.21
C PRO A 123 5.28 3.67 -11.70
N TRP A 124 5.82 2.51 -12.06
CA TRP A 124 5.06 1.34 -12.49
C TRP A 124 4.61 0.44 -11.33
N GLN A 125 4.97 0.76 -10.09
CA GLN A 125 4.63 -0.08 -8.96
C GLN A 125 4.13 0.72 -7.76
N THR A 126 3.14 0.17 -7.07
CA THR A 126 2.72 0.67 -5.77
C THR A 126 3.49 -0.10 -4.69
N CYS A 127 4.04 0.63 -3.72
CA CYS A 127 4.77 0.04 -2.61
C CYS A 127 4.23 0.64 -1.31
N SER A 128 3.40 -0.13 -0.62
CA SER A 128 2.81 0.26 0.66
C SER A 128 3.62 -0.37 1.78
N VAL A 129 4.36 0.44 2.52
CA VAL A 129 5.20 -0.02 3.65
C VAL A 129 4.31 -0.57 4.77
N VAL A 130 4.68 -1.74 5.30
CA VAL A 130 4.02 -2.36 6.44
C VAL A 130 4.36 -1.56 7.71
N PRO A 131 3.36 -1.12 8.50
CA PRO A 131 3.64 -0.37 9.73
C PRO A 131 4.41 -1.23 10.76
N PRO A 132 5.26 -0.62 11.59
CA PRO A 132 6.01 -1.35 12.61
C PRO A 132 5.07 -2.05 13.61
N GLY A 133 5.54 -3.18 14.15
CA GLY A 133 4.79 -3.98 15.14
C GLY A 133 3.79 -4.97 14.54
N HIS A 134 3.67 -5.05 13.21
CA HIS A 134 2.88 -6.12 12.59
C HIS A 134 3.59 -7.48 12.73
N GLN A 135 2.86 -8.51 13.11
CA GLN A 135 3.36 -9.87 13.22
C GLN A 135 3.54 -10.50 11.84
N VAL A 136 4.75 -10.97 11.57
CA VAL A 136 5.12 -11.73 10.39
C VAL A 136 5.33 -13.18 10.81
N PHE A 137 4.78 -14.10 10.03
CA PHE A 137 4.99 -15.53 10.19
C PHE A 137 6.45 -15.89 9.93
N GLY A 138 7.01 -16.76 10.79
CA GLY A 138 8.40 -17.19 10.68
C GLY A 138 9.38 -16.23 11.36
N GLN A 139 10.63 -16.24 10.89
CA GLN A 139 11.70 -15.36 11.39
C GLN A 139 11.97 -14.29 10.34
N CYS A 140 11.90 -13.02 10.72
CA CYS A 140 12.17 -11.89 9.83
C CYS A 140 12.99 -10.85 10.58
N GLU A 141 14.29 -10.84 10.31
CA GLU A 141 15.25 -9.87 10.83
C GLU A 141 15.78 -9.04 9.66
N LEU A 142 15.40 -7.77 9.64
CA LEU A 142 15.79 -6.84 8.58
C LEU A 142 17.10 -6.15 8.95
N PRO A 143 18.09 -6.10 8.04
CA PRO A 143 19.28 -5.30 8.25
C PRO A 143 18.98 -3.80 8.09
N PRO A 144 19.87 -2.91 8.57
CA PRO A 144 19.71 -1.47 8.41
C PRO A 144 19.52 -1.07 6.95
N GLY A 145 18.56 -0.17 6.70
CA GLY A 145 18.26 0.32 5.35
C GLY A 145 17.18 -0.47 4.61
N TYR A 146 16.58 -1.51 5.21
CA TYR A 146 15.47 -2.26 4.61
C TYR A 146 14.19 -2.15 5.44
N GLU A 147 13.05 -2.30 4.78
CA GLU A 147 11.72 -2.31 5.39
C GLU A 147 10.82 -3.35 4.72
N LEU A 148 9.68 -3.64 5.33
CA LEU A 148 8.67 -4.52 4.74
C LEU A 148 7.63 -3.69 3.98
N ALA A 149 7.19 -4.20 2.85
CA ALA A 149 6.05 -3.67 2.11
C ALA A 149 5.06 -4.76 1.76
N TYR A 150 3.79 -4.40 1.63
CA TYR A 150 2.77 -5.30 1.09
C TYR A 150 3.11 -5.63 -0.37
N VAL A 151 2.91 -6.89 -0.75
CA VAL A 151 3.03 -7.32 -2.15
C VAL A 151 1.85 -6.74 -2.93
N PRO A 152 2.06 -6.13 -4.11
CA PRO A 152 0.96 -5.65 -4.96
C PRO A 152 -0.02 -6.77 -5.32
N GLU A 153 -1.33 -6.49 -5.26
CA GLU A 153 -2.38 -7.50 -5.50
C GLU A 153 -2.33 -8.15 -6.89
N ASP A 154 -1.67 -7.51 -7.85
CA ASP A 154 -1.48 -7.96 -9.22
C ASP A 154 -0.14 -8.64 -9.46
N ALA A 155 0.72 -8.80 -8.46
CA ALA A 155 2.00 -9.48 -8.61
C ALA A 155 1.83 -10.99 -8.81
N GLN A 156 2.62 -11.56 -9.71
CA GLN A 156 2.69 -13.01 -9.90
C GLN A 156 3.56 -13.63 -8.81
N VAL A 157 2.94 -14.40 -7.92
CA VAL A 157 3.62 -15.14 -6.85
C VAL A 157 3.53 -16.64 -7.13
N GLU A 158 4.69 -17.29 -7.22
CA GLU A 158 4.80 -18.73 -7.40
C GLU A 158 4.88 -19.42 -6.02
N PRO A 159 4.06 -20.46 -5.78
CA PRO A 159 4.15 -21.24 -4.55
C PRO A 159 5.47 -21.97 -4.44
N LEU A 160 6.01 -21.99 -3.22
CA LEU A 160 7.06 -22.94 -2.88
C LEU A 160 6.42 -24.31 -2.68
N PHE A 161 7.07 -25.30 -3.27
CA PHE A 161 6.75 -26.70 -3.07
C PHE A 161 8.03 -27.45 -2.79
N ASP A 162 7.99 -28.32 -1.80
CA ASP A 162 9.03 -29.32 -1.59
C ASP A 162 8.71 -30.54 -2.48
N GLN A 163 9.74 -31.09 -3.11
CA GLN A 163 9.63 -32.35 -3.84
C GLN A 163 10.20 -33.46 -2.97
N GLU A 164 9.34 -34.31 -2.44
CA GLU A 164 9.74 -35.48 -1.68
C GLU A 164 9.40 -36.75 -2.47
N LEU A 165 10.35 -37.69 -2.50
CA LEU A 165 10.14 -39.04 -2.99
C LEU A 165 9.46 -39.86 -1.89
N ILE A 166 8.17 -40.11 -2.04
CA ILE A 166 7.38 -40.94 -1.13
C ILE A 166 6.90 -42.14 -1.94
N ASP A 167 7.24 -43.35 -1.49
CA ASP A 167 6.88 -44.63 -2.15
C ASP A 167 7.28 -44.72 -3.65
N GLY A 168 8.40 -44.11 -4.02
CA GLY A 168 8.92 -44.13 -5.40
C GLY A 168 8.23 -43.14 -6.35
N GLU A 169 7.24 -42.37 -5.89
CA GLU A 169 6.62 -41.27 -6.64
C GLU A 169 7.10 -39.91 -6.14
N MET A 170 7.35 -39.00 -7.08
CA MET A 170 7.68 -37.60 -6.78
C MET A 170 6.40 -36.86 -6.36
N ARG A 171 6.26 -36.57 -5.06
CA ARG A 171 5.13 -35.82 -4.53
C ARG A 171 5.55 -34.36 -4.28
N LYS A 172 4.72 -33.43 -4.75
CA LYS A 172 4.88 -31.99 -4.47
C LYS A 172 4.09 -31.64 -3.22
N THR A 173 4.77 -31.22 -2.16
CA THR A 173 4.15 -30.76 -0.91
C THR A 173 4.16 -29.24 -0.90
N TYR A 174 2.99 -28.62 -0.86
CA TYR A 174 2.86 -27.16 -0.85
C TYR A 174 2.82 -26.64 0.58
N PHE A 175 3.40 -25.46 0.81
CA PHE A 175 3.29 -24.80 2.10
C PHE A 175 1.82 -24.45 2.39
N SER A 176 1.26 -25.00 3.48
CA SER A 176 -0.11 -24.74 3.87
C SER A 176 -0.23 -23.38 4.56
N LEU A 177 -0.86 -22.42 3.87
CA LEU A 177 -1.20 -21.13 4.46
C LEU A 177 -2.30 -21.30 5.50
N SER A 178 -2.01 -20.95 6.75
CA SER A 178 -3.00 -20.94 7.81
C SER A 178 -3.96 -19.76 7.63
N SER A 179 -5.06 -20.00 6.91
CA SER A 179 -6.21 -19.10 6.85
C SER A 179 -7.24 -19.51 7.89
N SER A 180 -7.84 -18.54 8.57
CA SER A 180 -9.00 -18.79 9.44
C SER A 180 -10.24 -18.16 8.79
N TYR A 181 -11.30 -18.92 8.60
CA TYR A 181 -12.62 -18.32 8.50
C TYR A 181 -13.02 -17.93 9.91
N SER A 182 -13.27 -16.65 10.13
CA SER A 182 -13.51 -16.09 11.46
C SER A 182 -14.94 -16.40 11.91
N LEU A 183 -15.22 -17.69 12.14
CA LEU A 183 -16.53 -18.24 12.52
C LEU A 183 -17.11 -17.51 13.74
N ALA A 184 -16.23 -17.12 14.68
CA ALA A 184 -16.60 -16.28 15.81
C ALA A 184 -17.17 -14.91 15.40
N SER A 185 -16.54 -14.17 14.48
CA SER A 185 -17.09 -12.88 14.01
C SER A 185 -18.32 -13.05 13.13
N ALA A 186 -18.44 -14.14 12.37
CA ALA A 186 -19.67 -14.44 11.64
C ALA A 186 -20.83 -14.67 12.62
N ILE A 187 -20.63 -15.46 13.69
CA ILE A 187 -21.61 -15.68 14.75
C ILE A 187 -21.97 -14.36 15.44
N ILE A 188 -20.98 -13.55 15.83
CA ILE A 188 -21.21 -12.26 16.48
C ILE A 188 -22.05 -11.35 15.58
N ALA A 189 -21.73 -11.29 14.28
CA ALA A 189 -22.50 -10.50 13.32
C ALA A 189 -23.95 -10.99 13.19
N ILE A 190 -24.18 -12.31 13.15
CA ILE A 190 -25.53 -12.90 13.14
C ILE A 190 -26.32 -12.52 14.39
N ILE A 191 -25.72 -12.66 15.58
CA ILE A 191 -26.34 -12.28 16.86
C ILE A 191 -26.71 -10.79 16.85
N GLN A 192 -25.79 -9.92 16.39
CA GLN A 192 -26.03 -8.48 16.28
C GLN A 192 -27.16 -8.16 15.31
N ILE A 193 -27.22 -8.83 14.15
CA ILE A 193 -28.28 -8.66 13.16
C ILE A 193 -29.63 -9.05 13.76
N ILE A 194 -29.72 -10.20 14.44
CA ILE A 194 -30.96 -10.67 15.08
C ILE A 194 -31.40 -9.66 16.16
N TYR A 195 -30.50 -9.28 17.07
CA TYR A 195 -30.81 -8.36 18.16
C TYR A 195 -31.26 -6.98 17.65
N ALA A 196 -30.54 -6.42 16.68
CA ALA A 196 -30.90 -5.13 16.08
C ALA A 196 -32.22 -5.21 15.31
N SER A 197 -32.50 -6.33 14.63
CA SER A 197 -33.77 -6.55 13.92
C SER A 197 -34.95 -6.64 14.89
N ILE A 198 -34.81 -7.37 16.00
CA ILE A 198 -35.83 -7.45 17.07
C ILE A 198 -36.08 -6.05 17.65
N THR A 199 -35.01 -5.31 17.94
CA THR A 199 -35.11 -3.94 18.47
C THR A 199 -35.85 -3.03 17.51
N LEU A 200 -35.50 -3.06 16.23
CA LEU A 200 -36.16 -2.28 15.18
C LEU A 200 -37.63 -2.67 15.01
N TYR A 201 -37.96 -3.96 15.07
CA TYR A 201 -39.34 -4.43 15.02
C TYR A 201 -40.16 -3.89 16.19
N ARG A 202 -39.62 -3.95 17.42
CA ARG A 202 -40.25 -3.40 18.64
C ARG A 202 -40.33 -1.88 18.67
N THR A 203 -39.55 -1.20 17.84
CA THR A 203 -39.62 0.27 17.71
C THR A 203 -40.92 0.71 17.04
N ARG A 204 -41.54 -0.15 16.20
CA ARG A 204 -42.78 0.17 15.49
C ARG A 204 -43.92 0.48 16.44
N GLY A 205 -44.77 1.43 16.04
CA GLY A 205 -45.96 1.81 16.79
C GLY A 205 -45.64 2.80 17.90
N GLU A 206 -45.38 2.31 19.12
CA GLU A 206 -45.35 3.16 20.32
C GLU A 206 -44.14 4.09 20.37
N GLN A 207 -42.92 3.59 20.12
CA GLN A 207 -41.73 4.43 20.13
C GLN A 207 -41.71 5.42 18.96
N VAL A 208 -42.15 5.01 17.76
CA VAL A 208 -42.30 5.90 16.61
C VAL A 208 -43.38 6.95 16.87
N GLY A 209 -44.51 6.59 17.48
CA GLY A 209 -45.56 7.55 17.83
C GLY A 209 -45.07 8.61 18.82
N ARG A 210 -44.34 8.17 19.86
CA ARG A 210 -43.83 9.05 20.90
C ARG A 210 -42.64 9.89 20.46
N TYR A 211 -41.62 9.27 19.87
CA TYR A 211 -40.34 9.94 19.59
C TYR A 211 -40.15 10.24 18.09
N GLY A 212 -41.05 9.82 17.23
CA GLY A 212 -40.97 10.10 15.79
C GLY A 212 -39.74 9.48 15.14
N TYR A 213 -39.13 10.22 14.22
CA TYR A 213 -37.86 9.86 13.59
C TYR A 213 -36.66 9.80 14.55
N ALA A 214 -36.80 10.35 15.77
CA ALA A 214 -35.77 10.30 16.80
C ALA A 214 -35.96 9.15 17.80
N ALA A 215 -36.86 8.19 17.49
CA ALA A 215 -37.02 6.99 18.29
C ALA A 215 -35.66 6.30 18.48
N PHE A 216 -35.28 6.09 19.74
CA PHE A 216 -33.98 5.53 20.11
C PHE A 216 -33.75 4.15 19.48
N GLY A 217 -34.81 3.38 19.24
CA GLY A 217 -34.73 2.10 18.54
C GLY A 217 -34.21 2.19 17.10
N PHE A 218 -34.27 3.36 16.44
CA PHE A 218 -33.63 3.55 15.12
C PHE A 218 -32.11 3.67 15.19
N THR A 219 -31.52 3.94 16.36
CA THR A 219 -30.06 4.05 16.50
C THR A 219 -29.33 2.73 16.27
N VAL A 220 -30.04 1.59 16.25
CA VAL A 220 -29.47 0.28 15.90
C VAL A 220 -29.25 0.10 14.39
N LEU A 221 -29.89 0.91 13.54
CA LEU A 221 -29.86 0.74 12.07
C LEU A 221 -28.44 0.79 11.48
N PRO A 222 -27.56 1.74 11.84
CA PRO A 222 -26.20 1.77 11.30
C PRO A 222 -25.40 0.52 11.68
N TYR A 223 -25.61 0.00 12.89
CA TYR A 223 -24.96 -1.24 13.36
C TYR A 223 -25.52 -2.48 12.66
N LEU A 224 -26.82 -2.52 12.39
CA LEU A 224 -27.45 -3.60 11.62
C LEU A 224 -26.83 -3.70 10.23
N ILE A 225 -26.74 -2.57 9.51
CA ILE A 225 -26.16 -2.51 8.16
C ILE A 225 -24.67 -2.85 8.20
N MET A 226 -23.91 -2.27 9.15
CA MET A 226 -22.50 -2.61 9.34
C MET A 226 -22.30 -4.12 9.56
N SER A 227 -23.11 -4.73 10.44
CA SER A 227 -23.00 -6.15 10.78
C SER A 227 -23.30 -7.03 9.58
N PHE A 228 -24.30 -6.67 8.78
CA PHE A 228 -24.63 -7.37 7.54
C PHE A 228 -23.49 -7.31 6.51
N VAL A 229 -22.93 -6.11 6.27
CA VAL A 229 -21.81 -5.92 5.33
C VAL A 229 -20.57 -6.69 5.80
N ASN A 230 -20.28 -6.68 7.10
CA ASN A 230 -19.15 -7.42 7.68
C ASN A 230 -19.35 -8.94 7.63
N LEU A 231 -20.58 -9.44 7.87
CA LEU A 231 -20.90 -10.85 7.72
C LEU A 231 -20.64 -11.32 6.29
N LEU A 232 -21.12 -10.56 5.30
CA LEU A 232 -20.91 -10.87 3.89
C LEU A 232 -19.41 -10.86 3.53
N GLY A 233 -18.64 -9.88 4.00
CA GLY A 233 -17.19 -9.84 3.80
C GLY A 233 -16.46 -11.06 4.40
N ASN A 234 -16.81 -11.46 5.62
CA ASN A 234 -16.23 -12.63 6.28
C ASN A 234 -16.62 -13.97 5.64
N LEU A 235 -17.81 -14.06 5.03
CA LEU A 235 -18.24 -15.25 4.30
C LEU A 235 -17.55 -15.35 2.93
N LEU A 236 -17.27 -14.21 2.30
CA LEU A 236 -16.65 -14.17 0.98
C LEU A 236 -15.12 -14.20 1.02
N ASN A 237 -14.46 -13.91 2.14
CA ASN A 237 -13.00 -13.85 2.16
C ASN A 237 -12.38 -14.56 3.38
N PRO A 238 -11.35 -15.42 3.18
CA PRO A 238 -10.50 -15.87 4.28
C PRO A 238 -9.89 -14.70 5.06
N SER A 239 -9.73 -14.90 6.37
CA SER A 239 -9.02 -13.96 7.24
C SER A 239 -7.67 -14.52 7.65
N TYR A 240 -6.63 -13.70 7.53
CA TYR A 240 -5.27 -14.02 7.95
C TYR A 240 -4.92 -13.28 9.24
N THR A 241 -4.34 -14.00 10.19
CA THR A 241 -3.96 -13.46 11.51
C THR A 241 -2.59 -12.80 11.49
N VAL A 242 -1.69 -13.25 10.62
CA VAL A 242 -0.29 -12.81 10.47
C VAL A 242 0.02 -12.53 9.01
N LEU A 243 1.09 -11.77 8.76
CA LEU A 243 1.64 -11.57 7.43
C LEU A 243 2.55 -12.74 7.05
N TYR A 244 2.56 -13.12 5.78
CA TYR A 244 3.45 -14.14 5.24
C TYR A 244 4.49 -13.50 4.34
N LEU A 245 5.74 -13.92 4.49
CA LEU A 245 6.85 -13.40 3.72
C LEU A 245 6.93 -14.10 2.36
N VAL A 246 7.21 -13.36 1.29
CA VAL A 246 7.52 -13.93 -0.03
C VAL A 246 8.92 -13.55 -0.47
N TRP A 247 9.60 -14.50 -1.11
CA TRP A 247 10.95 -14.35 -1.60
C TRP A 247 11.01 -13.40 -2.79
N THR A 248 11.98 -12.48 -2.74
CA THR A 248 12.32 -11.54 -3.82
C THR A 248 13.83 -11.42 -3.95
N ASP A 249 14.34 -10.93 -5.08
CA ASP A 249 15.79 -10.70 -5.26
C ASP A 249 16.35 -9.74 -4.17
N LEU A 250 15.55 -8.75 -3.72
CA LEU A 250 15.94 -7.84 -2.64
C LEU A 250 16.03 -8.51 -1.27
N MET A 251 15.27 -9.58 -1.06
CA MET A 251 15.38 -10.39 0.15
C MET A 251 16.70 -11.16 0.17
N GLY A 252 17.18 -11.61 -1.01
CA GLY A 252 18.53 -12.16 -1.17
C GLY A 252 19.61 -11.11 -0.86
N GLU A 253 19.50 -9.91 -1.43
CA GLU A 253 20.40 -8.79 -1.14
C GLU A 253 20.40 -8.44 0.36
N ALA A 254 19.23 -8.41 1.01
CA ALA A 254 19.15 -8.17 2.45
C ALA A 254 19.75 -9.33 3.26
N ALA A 255 19.59 -10.58 2.84
CA ALA A 255 20.17 -11.73 3.53
C ALA A 255 21.70 -11.70 3.52
N GLU A 256 22.30 -11.34 2.39
CA GLU A 256 23.76 -11.13 2.25
C GLU A 256 24.29 -10.03 3.18
N ARG A 257 23.42 -9.10 3.60
CA ARG A 257 23.74 -8.00 4.51
C ARG A 257 23.42 -8.30 5.98
N GLY A 258 23.30 -9.58 6.33
CA GLY A 258 23.03 -10.04 7.69
C GLY A 258 21.55 -10.10 8.06
N GLY A 259 20.64 -9.97 7.09
CA GLY A 259 19.23 -10.27 7.30
C GLY A 259 19.00 -11.77 7.49
N CYS A 260 18.09 -12.13 8.40
CA CYS A 260 17.70 -13.53 8.61
C CYS A 260 16.22 -13.70 8.27
N PHE A 261 15.93 -14.60 7.33
CA PHE A 261 14.57 -14.85 6.89
C PHE A 261 14.26 -16.34 6.81
N LYS A 262 13.23 -16.78 7.52
CA LYS A 262 12.75 -18.17 7.52
C LYS A 262 11.23 -18.21 7.48
N GLY A 263 10.67 -19.23 6.84
CA GLY A 263 9.22 -19.42 6.75
C GLY A 263 8.54 -18.57 5.67
N TYR A 264 9.24 -18.25 4.58
CA TYR A 264 8.63 -17.60 3.42
C TYR A 264 7.82 -18.62 2.59
N VAL A 265 6.70 -18.17 2.01
CA VAL A 265 5.65 -19.06 1.48
C VAL A 265 5.59 -19.16 -0.04
N GLY A 266 6.31 -18.28 -0.73
CA GLY A 266 6.38 -18.27 -2.19
C GLY A 266 7.52 -17.40 -2.69
N LYS A 267 7.68 -17.32 -4.01
CA LYS A 267 8.64 -16.45 -4.71
C LYS A 267 7.90 -15.55 -5.68
N VAL A 268 8.21 -14.26 -5.67
CA VAL A 268 7.63 -13.32 -6.61
C VAL A 268 8.36 -13.39 -7.95
N ALA A 269 7.61 -13.52 -9.04
CA ALA A 269 8.18 -13.56 -10.38
C ALA A 269 8.64 -12.16 -10.81
N ARG A 270 9.77 -12.13 -11.52
CA ARG A 270 10.38 -10.89 -12.03
C ARG A 270 9.92 -10.62 -13.46
N ALA A 271 9.66 -9.35 -13.77
CA ALA A 271 9.50 -8.89 -15.15
C ALA A 271 10.83 -8.38 -15.72
N PRO A 272 11.06 -8.50 -17.03
CA PRO A 272 12.26 -7.97 -17.68
C PRO A 272 12.41 -6.47 -17.44
N ALA A 273 13.66 -6.00 -17.47
CA ALA A 273 14.07 -4.66 -17.08
C ALA A 273 13.73 -3.54 -18.10
N SER A 274 12.97 -3.85 -19.16
CA SER A 274 12.52 -2.84 -20.13
C SER A 274 11.10 -2.42 -19.78
N ILE A 275 10.94 -1.23 -19.21
CA ILE A 275 9.65 -0.67 -18.83
C ILE A 275 9.54 0.70 -19.47
N ASP A 276 8.58 0.86 -20.38
CA ASP A 276 8.13 2.14 -20.91
C ASP A 276 9.24 3.17 -21.16
N ASN A 277 10.33 2.74 -21.82
CA ASN A 277 11.44 3.59 -22.29
C ASN A 277 12.38 4.15 -21.21
N ILE A 278 12.29 3.68 -19.96
CA ILE A 278 13.33 3.87 -18.93
C ILE A 278 14.32 2.71 -19.07
N LYS A 279 15.51 3.00 -19.60
CA LYS A 279 16.60 2.02 -19.69
C LYS A 279 17.15 1.78 -18.28
N LEU A 280 16.88 0.59 -17.77
CA LEU A 280 17.45 0.08 -16.53
C LEU A 280 18.85 -0.47 -16.82
N PHE A 281 19.81 -0.18 -15.95
CA PHE A 281 21.18 -0.71 -16.06
C PHE A 281 21.64 -1.29 -14.73
N SER A 282 22.78 -1.98 -14.77
CA SER A 282 23.46 -2.46 -13.58
C SER A 282 24.82 -1.79 -13.44
N GLY A 283 25.31 -1.68 -12.22
CA GLY A 283 26.67 -1.22 -11.98
C GLY A 283 27.06 -1.23 -10.51
N THR A 284 28.32 -0.93 -10.28
CA THR A 284 29.01 -1.13 -9.01
C THR A 284 29.32 0.21 -8.37
N PHE A 285 29.06 0.31 -7.07
CA PHE A 285 29.46 1.47 -6.27
C PHE A 285 30.80 1.17 -5.61
N LEU A 286 31.78 2.06 -5.72
CA LEU A 286 33.16 1.79 -5.31
C LEU A 286 33.58 2.50 -4.01
N GLU A 287 33.17 3.75 -3.80
CA GLU A 287 33.60 4.54 -2.63
C GLU A 287 32.50 5.52 -2.19
N ASP A 288 32.27 5.64 -0.87
CA ASP A 288 31.33 6.59 -0.24
C ASP A 288 32.11 7.77 0.35
N ASN A 289 31.98 8.95 -0.24
CA ASN A 289 32.50 10.20 0.35
C ASN A 289 31.37 10.98 1.03
N ASP A 290 30.63 10.33 1.96
CA ASP A 290 29.49 10.80 2.79
C ASP A 290 28.28 11.46 2.08
N SER A 291 28.47 11.96 0.87
CA SER A 291 27.53 12.73 0.06
C SER A 291 27.49 12.28 -1.41
N PHE A 292 28.55 11.60 -1.88
CA PHE A 292 28.68 11.16 -3.26
C PHE A 292 29.31 9.79 -3.36
N TRP A 293 28.97 9.10 -4.45
CA TRP A 293 29.47 7.78 -4.77
C TRP A 293 30.28 7.77 -6.05
N THR A 294 31.38 7.02 -6.05
CA THR A 294 32.05 6.61 -7.28
C THR A 294 31.31 5.42 -7.87
N PHE A 295 30.93 5.51 -9.14
CA PHE A 295 30.13 4.50 -9.83
C PHE A 295 30.85 3.96 -11.07
N GLU A 296 30.78 2.64 -11.27
CA GLU A 296 31.29 1.93 -12.44
C GLU A 296 30.14 1.17 -13.11
N LEU A 297 29.96 1.39 -14.41
CA LEU A 297 28.91 0.72 -15.19
C LEU A 297 29.32 -0.72 -15.46
N ASP A 298 28.40 -1.68 -15.27
CA ASP A 298 28.65 -3.06 -15.67
C ASP A 298 28.57 -3.19 -17.21
N PRO A 299 29.68 -3.51 -17.90
CA PRO A 299 29.71 -3.56 -19.37
C PRO A 299 28.85 -4.68 -19.96
N THR A 300 28.47 -5.69 -19.17
CA THR A 300 27.60 -6.79 -19.62
C THR A 300 26.11 -6.44 -19.58
N ALA A 301 25.75 -5.29 -19.00
CA ALA A 301 24.37 -4.87 -18.75
C ALA A 301 23.77 -3.95 -19.84
N LEU A 302 24.53 -3.60 -20.88
CA LEU A 302 23.94 -3.06 -22.11
C LEU A 302 23.30 -4.21 -22.88
N ASN A 303 21.96 -4.26 -22.88
CA ASN A 303 21.23 -5.19 -23.74
C ASN A 303 21.78 -5.14 -25.17
N SER A 304 21.92 -6.32 -25.77
CA SER A 304 22.48 -6.66 -27.07
C SER A 304 21.85 -5.98 -28.31
N ASP A 305 20.92 -5.04 -28.12
CA ASP A 305 20.21 -4.37 -29.21
C ASP A 305 20.85 -3.04 -29.64
N ASP A 306 21.91 -2.59 -28.97
CA ASP A 306 22.64 -1.34 -29.28
C ASP A 306 24.07 -1.59 -29.81
N ILE A 307 24.35 -2.69 -30.51
CA ILE A 307 25.53 -2.73 -31.41
C ILE A 307 25.10 -2.03 -32.71
N PRO A 308 25.65 -0.86 -33.08
CA PRO A 308 25.43 -0.32 -34.41
C PRO A 308 25.95 -1.35 -35.42
N SER A 309 25.07 -1.87 -36.26
CA SER A 309 25.36 -2.75 -37.39
C SER A 309 26.09 -2.02 -38.53
N THR A 310 27.08 -1.19 -38.20
CA THR A 310 28.00 -0.53 -39.13
C THR A 310 29.35 -0.29 -38.45
N MET A 311 30.12 -1.36 -38.26
CA MET A 311 31.56 -1.30 -38.47
C MET A 311 31.95 -2.57 -39.18
N GLU A 312 32.13 -2.47 -40.50
CA GLU A 312 32.68 -3.52 -41.34
C GLU A 312 33.97 -4.04 -40.67
N LEU A 313 33.98 -5.34 -40.40
CA LEU A 313 35.19 -6.11 -40.24
C LEU A 313 36.01 -5.97 -41.53
N LYS A 314 36.98 -5.06 -41.53
CA LYS A 314 38.13 -5.21 -42.42
C LYS A 314 39.16 -6.06 -41.70
N GLU A 315 39.12 -7.36 -41.99
CA GLU A 315 40.31 -8.21 -41.93
C GLU A 315 41.40 -7.56 -42.79
N GLU A 316 42.41 -6.99 -42.16
CA GLU A 316 43.73 -6.89 -42.78
C GLU A 316 44.75 -7.55 -41.87
N ALA A 317 45.18 -8.73 -42.33
CA ALA A 317 46.28 -9.48 -41.81
C ALA A 317 47.56 -8.64 -41.82
N ALA A 318 48.23 -8.53 -40.67
CA ALA A 318 49.63 -8.15 -40.60
C ALA A 318 50.35 -9.07 -39.61
N LYS A 319 51.18 -9.96 -40.17
CA LYS A 319 52.26 -10.68 -39.50
C LYS A 319 53.07 -9.70 -38.64
N CYS A 320 53.35 -10.07 -37.39
CA CYS A 320 54.64 -9.79 -36.75
C CYS A 320 54.88 -10.74 -35.57
N ASP A 321 56.11 -11.24 -35.52
CA ASP A 321 56.66 -12.21 -34.57
C ASP A 321 56.62 -11.74 -33.11
N LEU A 322 56.27 -12.66 -32.21
CA LEU A 322 56.44 -12.52 -30.77
C LEU A 322 57.87 -12.91 -30.36
N LYS A 323 58.67 -11.91 -29.96
CA LYS A 323 59.72 -12.06 -28.95
C LYS A 323 59.69 -10.88 -27.99
N GLY A 324 59.50 -11.18 -26.70
CA GLY A 324 59.89 -10.29 -25.59
C GLY A 324 58.74 -9.61 -24.83
N ALA A 325 58.57 -10.04 -23.58
CA ALA A 325 58.06 -9.38 -22.36
C ALA A 325 57.50 -7.94 -22.41
N ASP A 326 56.32 -7.70 -21.82
CA ASP A 326 56.09 -7.12 -20.46
C ASP A 326 54.56 -6.89 -20.21
N PRO A 327 53.94 -7.24 -19.06
CA PRO A 327 52.51 -7.03 -18.81
C PRO A 327 52.30 -5.72 -18.05
N SER A 328 52.34 -4.59 -18.74
CA SER A 328 51.96 -3.29 -18.19
C SER A 328 51.62 -2.34 -19.33
N CYS A 329 50.36 -2.28 -19.75
CA CYS A 329 49.91 -1.23 -20.65
C CYS A 329 48.49 -0.79 -20.28
N SER A 330 48.44 0.15 -19.34
CA SER A 330 47.33 1.07 -19.16
C SER A 330 47.09 1.83 -20.46
N ILE A 331 45.92 1.64 -21.07
CA ILE A 331 45.50 2.46 -22.20
C ILE A 331 45.11 3.84 -21.65
N ILE A 332 46.06 4.78 -21.71
CA ILE A 332 45.81 6.20 -21.54
C ILE A 332 45.22 6.72 -22.85
N LEU A 333 43.90 6.94 -22.88
CA LEU A 333 43.28 7.75 -23.91
C LEU A 333 43.10 9.17 -23.37
N THR A 334 44.11 10.00 -23.62
CA THR A 334 44.00 11.47 -23.57
C THR A 334 43.10 11.93 -24.72
N THR A 335 41.96 12.51 -24.38
CA THR A 335 41.32 13.52 -25.25
C THR A 335 40.90 14.71 -24.41
N SER A 336 41.39 15.86 -24.86
CA SER A 336 41.12 17.19 -24.32
C SER A 336 39.65 17.53 -24.45
N SER A 337 38.95 17.68 -23.33
CA SER A 337 37.85 18.63 -23.24
C SER A 337 38.04 19.46 -21.97
N THR A 338 38.17 20.75 -22.20
CA THR A 338 38.13 21.81 -21.19
C THR A 338 36.95 21.60 -20.24
N PRO A 339 37.10 21.84 -18.93
CA PRO A 339 35.99 21.72 -17.99
C PRO A 339 35.01 22.85 -18.27
N ASP A 340 33.87 22.53 -18.88
CA ASP A 340 32.76 23.46 -18.99
C ASP A 340 32.29 23.82 -17.57
N LYS A 341 32.58 25.06 -17.18
CA LYS A 341 32.13 25.72 -15.96
C LYS A 341 30.62 25.99 -16.05
N ALA A 342 29.78 24.96 -15.95
CA ALA A 342 28.31 25.13 -15.95
C ALA A 342 27.50 23.99 -15.29
N SER A 343 28.01 23.34 -14.24
CA SER A 343 27.25 22.30 -13.52
C SER A 343 27.52 22.35 -12.01
N LYS A 344 26.59 22.89 -11.21
CA LYS A 344 26.71 22.99 -9.75
C LYS A 344 26.24 21.72 -9.00
N ARG A 345 25.69 20.70 -9.68
CA ARG A 345 25.21 19.47 -9.04
C ARG A 345 25.62 18.22 -9.84
N PRO A 346 26.09 17.16 -9.18
CA PRO A 346 26.44 15.93 -9.87
C PRO A 346 25.19 15.21 -10.41
N PRO A 347 25.39 14.29 -11.37
CA PRO A 347 24.33 13.42 -11.86
C PRO A 347 23.70 12.61 -10.72
N LEU A 348 22.45 12.19 -10.91
CA LEU A 348 21.69 11.42 -9.93
C LEU A 348 21.43 10.01 -10.47
N ILE A 349 21.87 8.99 -9.73
CA ILE A 349 21.40 7.61 -9.92
C ILE A 349 20.20 7.38 -9.01
N ILE A 350 19.14 6.84 -9.60
CA ILE A 350 17.93 6.44 -8.91
C ILE A 350 17.99 4.93 -8.72
N CYS A 351 17.95 4.50 -7.47
CA CYS A 351 17.83 3.11 -7.07
C CYS A 351 16.35 2.82 -6.76
N PRO A 352 15.74 1.81 -7.38
CA PRO A 352 14.35 1.52 -7.11
C PRO A 352 14.18 0.88 -5.73
N VAL A 353 13.08 1.25 -5.05
CA VAL A 353 12.66 0.66 -3.77
C VAL A 353 12.41 -0.85 -3.89
N CYS A 354 11.84 -1.26 -5.03
CA CYS A 354 11.55 -2.63 -5.39
C CYS A 354 11.87 -2.89 -6.86
N HIS A 355 12.33 -4.10 -7.20
CA HIS A 355 12.52 -4.51 -8.59
C HIS A 355 11.19 -4.62 -9.35
N ASN A 356 11.26 -4.65 -10.67
CA ASN A 356 10.09 -4.83 -11.51
C ASN A 356 9.47 -6.21 -11.33
N LEU A 357 8.27 -6.26 -10.75
CA LEU A 357 7.54 -7.50 -10.55
C LEU A 357 6.74 -7.86 -11.79
N LYS A 358 6.69 -9.14 -12.13
CA LYS A 358 5.79 -9.63 -13.16
C LYS A 358 4.37 -9.55 -12.64
N GLN A 359 3.51 -8.87 -13.40
CA GLN A 359 2.10 -8.77 -13.08
C GLN A 359 1.32 -9.92 -13.72
N VAL A 360 0.31 -10.43 -13.01
CA VAL A 360 -0.66 -11.35 -13.56
C VAL A 360 -1.54 -10.56 -14.53
N GLU A 361 -1.57 -10.99 -15.78
CA GLU A 361 -2.45 -10.42 -16.79
C GLU A 361 -3.90 -10.65 -16.35
N GLN A 362 -4.55 -9.60 -15.86
CA GLN A 362 -5.89 -9.72 -15.30
C GLN A 362 -6.86 -10.08 -16.42
N ALA A 363 -7.67 -11.13 -16.20
CA ALA A 363 -8.69 -11.56 -17.13
C ALA A 363 -9.57 -10.37 -17.57
N THR A 364 -9.70 -10.16 -18.87
CA THR A 364 -10.45 -9.06 -19.51
C THR A 364 -11.98 -9.24 -19.44
N GLY A 365 -12.47 -9.87 -18.37
CA GLY A 365 -13.89 -10.10 -18.16
C GLY A 365 -14.67 -8.84 -17.78
N THR A 366 -15.97 -8.85 -18.05
CA THR A 366 -16.89 -7.75 -17.67
C THR A 366 -16.86 -7.47 -16.16
N TRP A 367 -16.71 -8.51 -15.33
CA TRP A 367 -16.68 -8.38 -13.87
C TRP A 367 -15.42 -7.68 -13.33
N SER A 368 -14.24 -8.00 -13.85
CA SER A 368 -12.99 -7.35 -13.44
C SER A 368 -12.97 -5.87 -13.80
N THR A 369 -13.63 -5.49 -14.90
CA THR A 369 -13.83 -4.08 -15.30
C THR A 369 -14.74 -3.34 -14.33
N VAL A 370 -15.87 -3.94 -13.96
CA VAL A 370 -16.79 -3.36 -12.95
C VAL A 370 -16.10 -3.22 -11.59
N GLN A 371 -15.33 -4.23 -11.17
CA GLN A 371 -14.59 -4.20 -9.92
C GLN A 371 -13.53 -3.09 -9.91
N ARG A 372 -12.76 -2.94 -11.00
CA ARG A 372 -11.80 -1.83 -11.17
C ARG A 372 -12.50 -0.48 -11.12
N PHE A 373 -13.67 -0.36 -11.74
CA PHE A 373 -14.48 0.85 -11.67
C PHE A 373 -14.90 1.11 -10.22
N ILE A 374 -15.55 0.16 -9.54
CA ILE A 374 -16.05 0.36 -8.16
C ILE A 374 -14.91 0.63 -7.17
N ARG A 375 -13.75 -0.03 -7.31
CA ARG A 375 -12.59 0.19 -6.44
C ARG A 375 -11.89 1.53 -6.69
N ALA A 376 -12.18 2.24 -7.77
CA ALA A 376 -11.64 3.58 -7.94
C ALA A 376 -12.12 4.48 -6.76
N PRO A 377 -11.30 5.44 -6.31
CA PRO A 377 -11.56 6.17 -5.06
C PRO A 377 -12.95 6.82 -5.00
N THR A 378 -13.37 7.45 -6.10
CA THR A 378 -14.65 8.16 -6.20
C THR A 378 -15.87 7.23 -6.12
N PRO A 379 -16.02 6.20 -7.00
CA PRO A 379 -17.16 5.29 -6.93
C PRO A 379 -17.19 4.46 -5.65
N PHE A 380 -16.05 4.06 -5.09
CA PHE A 380 -16.00 3.38 -3.79
C PHE A 380 -16.62 4.24 -2.69
N ARG A 381 -16.25 5.53 -2.64
CA ARG A 381 -16.82 6.50 -1.69
C ARG A 381 -18.31 6.69 -1.93
N ILE A 382 -18.76 6.85 -3.17
CA ILE A 382 -20.19 6.98 -3.48
C ILE A 382 -20.95 5.75 -2.97
N LEU A 383 -20.45 4.54 -3.22
CA LEU A 383 -21.08 3.31 -2.73
C LEU A 383 -21.14 3.27 -1.19
N LEU A 384 -20.07 3.65 -0.52
CA LEU A 384 -20.02 3.73 0.94
C LEU A 384 -21.01 4.78 1.49
N PHE A 385 -21.10 5.95 0.87
CA PHE A 385 -22.12 6.96 1.18
C PHE A 385 -23.52 6.36 1.09
N LEU A 386 -23.85 5.71 -0.03
CA LEU A 386 -25.16 5.11 -0.24
C LEU A 386 -25.49 4.06 0.82
N ILE A 387 -24.55 3.16 1.14
CA ILE A 387 -24.73 2.15 2.20
C ILE A 387 -24.94 2.82 3.57
N SER A 388 -24.13 3.82 3.89
CA SER A 388 -24.21 4.55 5.17
C SER A 388 -25.43 5.48 5.27
N ALA A 389 -26.08 5.79 4.15
CA ALA A 389 -27.30 6.60 4.10
C ALA A 389 -28.60 5.76 4.18
N LEU A 390 -28.53 4.44 3.99
CA LEU A 390 -29.67 3.52 4.15
C LEU A 390 -30.46 3.69 5.46
N PRO A 391 -29.84 3.98 6.64
CA PRO A 391 -30.61 4.24 7.85
C PRO A 391 -31.64 5.37 7.70
N PHE A 392 -31.33 6.43 6.94
CA PHE A 392 -32.28 7.54 6.71
C PHE A 392 -33.49 7.08 5.91
N ALA A 393 -33.30 6.21 4.92
CA ALA A 393 -34.40 5.66 4.14
C ALA A 393 -35.34 4.83 5.03
N VAL A 394 -34.79 4.00 5.93
CA VAL A 394 -35.59 3.20 6.86
C VAL A 394 -36.32 4.08 7.89
N ILE A 395 -35.63 5.07 8.47
CA ILE A 395 -36.24 6.05 9.38
C ILE A 395 -37.39 6.78 8.68
N GLY A 396 -37.16 7.28 7.46
CA GLY A 396 -38.16 7.96 6.65
C GLY A 396 -39.36 7.08 6.34
N ALA A 397 -39.13 5.83 5.94
CA ALA A 397 -40.21 4.88 5.64
C ALA A 397 -41.04 4.51 6.87
N MET A 398 -40.41 4.36 8.04
CA MET A 398 -41.09 3.90 9.26
C MET A 398 -41.72 5.02 10.07
N SER A 399 -41.18 6.25 10.01
CA SER A 399 -41.66 7.39 10.79
C SER A 399 -42.33 8.48 9.96
N HIS A 400 -42.24 8.41 8.62
CA HIS A 400 -42.60 9.50 7.69
C HIS A 400 -41.91 10.82 8.02
N PHE A 401 -40.73 10.76 8.67
CA PHE A 401 -40.05 11.91 9.27
C PHE A 401 -40.95 12.77 10.18
N ASN A 402 -41.99 12.17 10.77
CA ASN A 402 -42.77 12.82 11.81
C ASN A 402 -41.92 12.94 13.08
N SER A 403 -41.95 14.10 13.72
CA SER A 403 -41.21 14.34 14.96
C SER A 403 -41.83 13.68 16.19
N GLY A 404 -43.10 13.27 16.14
CA GLY A 404 -43.85 12.83 17.32
C GLY A 404 -43.80 13.88 18.43
N SER A 405 -43.76 13.42 19.68
CA SER A 405 -43.58 14.24 20.88
C SER A 405 -42.11 14.43 21.31
N SER A 406 -41.15 14.01 20.49
CA SER A 406 -39.73 14.16 20.85
C SER A 406 -39.31 15.63 20.97
N SER A 407 -38.37 15.90 21.86
CA SER A 407 -37.77 17.23 22.01
C SER A 407 -36.77 17.54 20.89
N THR A 408 -36.53 18.84 20.66
CA THR A 408 -35.49 19.28 19.71
C THR A 408 -34.10 18.73 20.05
N ARG A 409 -33.79 18.51 21.33
CA ARG A 409 -32.51 17.92 21.77
C ARG A 409 -32.41 16.45 21.40
N GLN A 410 -33.47 15.67 21.62
CA GLN A 410 -33.52 14.25 21.23
C GLN A 410 -33.29 14.11 19.72
N ARG A 411 -34.02 14.89 18.92
CA ARG A 411 -33.89 14.92 17.45
C ARG A 411 -32.51 15.39 17.00
N GLY A 412 -32.03 16.50 17.57
CA GLY A 412 -30.75 17.11 17.21
C GLY A 412 -29.58 16.15 17.41
N TRP A 413 -29.42 15.56 18.59
CA TRP A 413 -28.29 14.67 18.86
C TRP A 413 -28.36 13.37 18.09
N THR A 414 -29.51 12.71 18.03
CA THR A 414 -29.66 11.42 17.33
C THR A 414 -29.45 11.55 15.83
N MET A 415 -30.03 12.57 15.19
CA MET A 415 -29.89 12.79 13.75
C MET A 415 -28.52 13.36 13.39
N THR A 416 -27.93 14.22 14.23
CA THR A 416 -26.56 14.72 13.99
C THR A 416 -25.57 13.58 14.11
N TRP A 417 -25.72 12.69 15.09
CA TRP A 417 -24.86 11.51 15.21
C TRP A 417 -24.93 10.65 13.96
N LEU A 418 -26.14 10.37 13.45
CA LEU A 418 -26.31 9.59 12.22
C LEU A 418 -25.69 10.30 11.00
N ALA A 419 -25.98 11.58 10.81
CA ALA A 419 -25.47 12.37 9.69
C ALA A 419 -23.94 12.51 9.71
N VAL A 420 -23.36 12.79 10.88
CA VAL A 420 -21.91 12.83 11.06
C VAL A 420 -21.30 11.47 10.80
N GLY A 421 -21.90 10.38 11.26
CA GLY A 421 -21.46 9.02 10.94
C GLY A 421 -21.40 8.76 9.43
N THR A 422 -22.44 9.12 8.68
CA THR A 422 -22.48 9.02 7.22
C THR A 422 -21.41 9.88 6.54
N LEU A 423 -21.18 11.11 7.01
CA LEU A 423 -20.21 12.03 6.42
C LEU A 423 -18.76 11.62 6.72
N VAL A 424 -18.42 11.35 7.98
CA VAL A 424 -17.06 10.97 8.42
C VAL A 424 -16.56 9.71 7.72
N CYS A 425 -17.45 8.78 7.36
CA CYS A 425 -17.06 7.55 6.69
C CYS A 425 -16.75 7.71 5.20
N ASN A 426 -17.26 8.77 4.57
CA ASN A 426 -16.81 9.19 3.23
C ASN A 426 -15.50 9.97 3.26
N GLN A 427 -15.11 10.36 4.47
CA GLN A 427 -13.92 11.12 4.74
C GLN A 427 -12.78 10.21 5.19
N ASP A 428 -12.37 9.31 4.27
CA ASP A 428 -10.93 9.20 4.04
C ASP A 428 -10.32 10.61 3.94
N LEU A 429 -11.07 11.63 3.52
CA LEU A 429 -10.79 13.08 3.57
C LEU A 429 -10.12 13.62 4.85
N ALA A 430 -10.37 13.13 6.08
CA ALA A 430 -9.59 13.63 7.24
C ALA A 430 -8.17 13.04 7.25
N LEU A 431 -8.06 11.75 6.93
CA LEU A 431 -6.81 11.02 6.74
C LEU A 431 -6.14 11.32 5.40
N ASP A 432 -6.82 11.85 4.39
CA ASP A 432 -6.38 12.19 3.04
C ASP A 432 -6.21 13.70 2.86
N LEU A 433 -6.76 14.53 3.74
CA LEU A 433 -6.33 15.92 3.91
C LEU A 433 -5.17 15.95 4.88
N ALA A 434 -5.17 15.18 5.97
CA ALA A 434 -3.98 15.02 6.79
C ALA A 434 -2.89 14.22 6.06
N ARG A 435 -3.21 13.17 5.29
CA ARG A 435 -2.27 12.63 4.29
C ARG A 435 -2.09 13.66 3.20
N GLY A 436 -2.97 13.98 2.26
CA GLY A 436 -2.71 14.95 1.15
C GLY A 436 -1.95 16.26 1.50
N TYR A 437 -2.28 16.94 2.60
CA TYR A 437 -1.54 18.12 3.10
C TYR A 437 -0.16 17.75 3.69
N PHE A 438 0.00 16.55 4.28
CA PHE A 438 1.27 16.02 4.82
C PHE A 438 1.83 14.77 4.09
N SER A 439 1.36 14.40 2.90
CA SER A 439 1.64 13.17 2.12
C SER A 439 2.20 13.52 0.77
N THR A 440 1.93 14.73 0.28
CA THR A 440 2.98 15.52 -0.36
C THR A 440 4.28 15.48 0.47
N LYS A 441 4.19 15.38 1.81
CA LYS A 441 5.16 14.95 2.86
C LYS A 441 5.68 13.48 2.83
N TYR A 442 4.80 12.51 2.57
CA TYR A 442 5.04 11.05 2.67
C TYR A 442 5.67 10.49 1.39
N SER A 443 5.30 11.00 0.22
CA SER A 443 6.09 10.88 -1.02
C SER A 443 7.46 11.55 -0.88
N ARG A 444 7.54 12.60 -0.04
CA ARG A 444 8.78 13.25 0.42
C ARG A 444 9.52 12.46 1.51
N ARG A 445 9.02 11.32 2.01
CA ARG A 445 9.83 10.41 2.86
C ARG A 445 11.02 9.85 2.07
N TYR A 446 10.87 9.79 0.75
CA TYR A 446 11.91 9.50 -0.25
C TYR A 446 12.68 10.75 -0.77
N GLY A 447 12.54 11.92 -0.12
CA GLY A 447 13.28 13.16 -0.44
C GLY A 447 13.58 14.03 0.79
N ARG A 448 14.86 14.23 1.11
CA ARG A 448 15.44 14.88 2.33
C ARG A 448 14.79 16.21 2.81
N SER A 449 14.76 16.43 4.13
CA SER A 449 14.97 17.71 4.87
C SER A 449 14.53 17.62 6.35
N LYS A 450 15.36 18.17 7.25
CA LYS A 450 15.33 18.13 8.73
C LYS A 450 14.22 18.96 9.42
N GLY A 451 13.41 19.74 8.70
CA GLY A 451 12.32 20.57 9.29
C GLY A 451 11.03 19.82 9.72
N ARG A 452 11.06 18.48 9.70
CA ARG A 452 9.89 17.62 9.44
C ARG A 452 9.14 17.10 10.68
N TYR A 453 9.72 17.24 11.87
CA TYR A 453 9.13 16.70 13.11
C TYR A 453 7.94 17.54 13.63
N ARG A 454 8.04 18.88 13.57
CA ARG A 454 6.98 19.79 14.06
C ARG A 454 5.71 19.74 13.21
N GLU A 455 5.86 19.55 11.90
CA GLU A 455 4.75 19.47 10.95
C GLU A 455 3.96 18.17 11.14
N ASN A 456 4.63 17.04 11.40
CA ASN A 456 3.97 15.76 11.67
C ASN A 456 3.20 15.78 13.00
N ILE A 457 3.69 16.50 14.01
CA ILE A 457 2.95 16.69 15.28
C ILE A 457 1.70 17.54 15.04
N ALA A 458 1.80 18.63 14.27
CA ALA A 458 0.65 19.47 13.96
C ALA A 458 -0.42 18.68 13.18
N ALA A 459 -0.01 17.85 12.21
CA ALA A 459 -0.90 16.94 11.48
C ALA A 459 -1.68 16.02 12.43
N TYR A 460 -0.95 15.34 13.30
CA TYR A 460 -1.51 14.41 14.27
C TYR A 460 -2.47 15.12 15.24
N LEU A 461 -2.12 16.31 15.72
CA LEU A 461 -3.00 17.10 16.59
C LEU A 461 -4.30 17.52 15.88
N VAL A 462 -4.22 17.92 14.61
CA VAL A 462 -5.41 18.24 13.80
C VAL A 462 -6.31 17.00 13.64
N GLU A 463 -5.73 15.83 13.37
CA GLU A 463 -6.49 14.57 13.30
C GLU A 463 -7.18 14.23 14.63
N VAL A 464 -6.48 14.36 15.76
CA VAL A 464 -7.04 14.10 17.09
C VAL A 464 -8.15 15.09 17.41
N ILE A 465 -7.96 16.38 17.15
CA ILE A 465 -8.99 17.41 17.37
C ILE A 465 -10.21 17.10 16.50
N PHE A 466 -10.00 16.77 15.23
CA PHE A 466 -11.08 16.38 14.32
C PHE A 466 -11.87 15.20 14.89
N LEU A 467 -11.20 14.11 15.28
CA LEU A 467 -11.85 12.95 15.88
C LEU A 467 -12.65 13.31 17.14
N LEU A 468 -12.11 14.16 18.01
CA LEU A 468 -12.80 14.61 19.23
C LEU A 468 -14.06 15.44 18.92
N VAL A 469 -13.96 16.36 17.97
CA VAL A 469 -15.09 17.22 17.54
C VAL A 469 -16.21 16.37 16.96
N PHE A 470 -15.88 15.41 16.08
CA PHE A 470 -16.88 14.57 15.44
C PHE A 470 -17.35 13.38 16.31
N ALA A 471 -16.65 13.05 17.39
CA ALA A 471 -17.13 12.10 18.39
C ALA A 471 -18.19 12.70 19.34
N ALA A 472 -18.24 14.03 19.50
CA ALA A 472 -19.20 14.67 20.40
C ALA A 472 -20.68 14.34 20.06
N PRO A 473 -21.12 14.35 18.79
CA PRO A 473 -22.44 13.84 18.40
C PRO A 473 -22.74 12.41 18.85
N ALA A 474 -21.76 11.49 18.78
CA ALA A 474 -21.94 10.12 19.21
C ALA A 474 -22.17 10.02 20.73
N VAL A 475 -21.37 10.74 21.52
CA VAL A 475 -21.54 10.81 22.97
C VAL A 475 -22.89 11.43 23.34
N GLY A 476 -23.27 12.54 22.70
CA GLY A 476 -24.58 13.17 22.92
C GLY A 476 -25.74 12.26 22.52
N GLY A 477 -25.59 11.52 21.42
CA GLY A 477 -26.54 10.50 20.96
C GLY A 477 -26.75 9.40 21.99
N TRP A 478 -25.68 8.86 22.56
CA TRP A 478 -25.76 7.85 23.64
C TRP A 478 -26.47 8.37 24.88
N VAL A 479 -26.14 9.59 25.31
CA VAL A 479 -26.80 10.22 26.46
C VAL A 479 -28.31 10.38 26.19
N MET A 480 -28.70 10.82 25.00
CA MET A 480 -30.13 10.93 24.64
C MET A 480 -30.83 9.56 24.59
N VAL A 481 -30.17 8.54 24.03
CA VAL A 481 -30.71 7.16 24.02
C VAL A 481 -30.92 6.64 25.43
N ALA A 482 -29.95 6.83 26.33
CA ALA A 482 -30.07 6.40 27.72
C ALA A 482 -31.21 7.13 28.45
N GLN A 483 -31.39 8.43 28.21
CA GLN A 483 -32.51 9.21 28.76
C GLN A 483 -33.85 8.69 28.24
N MET A 484 -33.98 8.49 26.92
CA MET A 484 -35.21 7.97 26.31
C MET A 484 -35.55 6.56 26.80
N LEU A 485 -34.54 5.69 26.98
CA LEU A 485 -34.72 4.35 27.55
C LEU A 485 -35.26 4.40 28.99
N ARG A 486 -34.71 5.29 29.83
CA ARG A 486 -35.16 5.47 31.22
C ARG A 486 -36.60 6.00 31.28
N GLU A 487 -36.91 6.99 30.45
CA GLU A 487 -38.26 7.58 30.35
C GLU A 487 -39.28 6.56 29.82
N TYR A 488 -38.92 5.79 28.79
CA TYR A 488 -39.81 4.80 28.18
C TYR A 488 -40.04 3.60 29.09
N GLY A 489 -38.98 3.05 29.70
CA GLY A 489 -39.09 1.91 30.62
C GLY A 489 -39.91 2.22 31.88
N SER A 490 -39.89 3.47 32.34
CA SER A 490 -40.75 3.92 33.45
C SER A 490 -42.23 3.95 33.08
N CYS A 491 -42.56 4.20 31.80
CA CYS A 491 -43.94 4.22 31.31
C CYS A 491 -44.48 2.82 31.01
N SER A 492 -43.65 1.88 30.55
CA SER A 492 -44.09 0.52 30.24
C SER A 492 -44.31 -0.36 31.47
N ILE A 493 -43.85 0.05 32.66
CA ILE A 493 -44.09 -0.66 33.93
C ILE A 493 -45.45 -0.26 34.56
N LEU A 494 -46.06 0.83 34.08
CA LEU A 494 -47.33 1.37 34.60
C LEU A 494 -48.57 0.88 33.82
N HIS A 495 -48.38 0.00 32.84
CA HIS A 495 -49.41 -0.74 32.10
C HIS A 495 -49.15 -2.24 32.26
#